data_AF-A0A7C5IXH4-F1
#
_entry.id   AF-A0A7C5IXH4-F1
#
_cell.length_a   1.000
_cell.length_b   1.000
_cell.length_c   1.000
_cell.angle_alpha   90.00
_cell.angle_beta   90.00
_cell.angle_gamma   90.00
#
_symmetry.space_group_name_H-M   'P 1'
#
loop_
_entity.id
_entity.type
_entity.pdbx_description
1 polymer ?
#
loop_
_entity_poly.entity_id
_entity_poly.type
_entity_poly.pdbx_seq_one_letter_code
_entity_poly.pdbx_strand_id
1 'polypeptide(L)'
;MLFSFLKLGCVVEAFGRLRKKVVITFHEKFRQYDLGEGHPFRGDRFINAMNFFKEQKLLSLLQLTVIEPKPAAKEDLLRVHSLDYVNLIFRRASENRPYDMETPVSPQILEAALLIVDGALECGKAVYNGEAKKGISLGGGFHHAGRDYGGGFCLFNDIAVLVEYLRLKRA
;
A
#
# COMPACT_ATOMS: atom_id res chain seq x y z
N MET A 1 -36.66 46.14 -22.53
CA MET A 1 -36.68 44.66 -22.63
C MET A 1 -35.27 44.21 -23.03
N LEU A 2 -34.41 43.98 -22.04
CA LEU A 2 -34.02 42.66 -21.50
C LEU A 2 -33.01 41.89 -22.38
N PHE A 3 -31.75 41.98 -21.96
CA PHE A 3 -30.68 40.97 -21.89
C PHE A 3 -30.47 39.93 -23.02
N SER A 4 -29.28 40.01 -23.64
CA SER A 4 -28.18 39.01 -23.66
C SER A 4 -28.54 37.54 -23.39
N PHE A 5 -28.03 36.60 -24.21
CA PHE A 5 -27.08 35.58 -23.73
C PHE A 5 -26.40 34.85 -24.90
N LEU A 6 -25.07 34.87 -24.84
CA LEU A 6 -24.14 34.14 -25.70
C LEU A 6 -24.47 32.64 -25.77
N LYS A 7 -24.28 32.09 -26.97
CA LYS A 7 -24.24 30.66 -27.26
C LYS A 7 -23.44 29.89 -26.21
N LEU A 8 -24.12 28.95 -25.56
CA LEU A 8 -23.66 27.91 -24.64
C LEU A 8 -22.70 26.89 -25.33
N GLY A 9 -21.65 27.37 -26.00
CA GLY A 9 -20.73 26.53 -26.78
C GLY A 9 -19.38 26.22 -26.11
N CYS A 10 -19.10 26.78 -24.93
CA CYS A 10 -17.73 26.79 -24.37
C CYS A 10 -17.63 26.31 -22.90
N VAL A 11 -18.73 25.91 -22.26
CA VAL A 11 -18.70 25.49 -20.83
C VAL A 11 -18.58 23.97 -20.67
N VAL A 12 -18.89 23.19 -21.70
CA VAL A 12 -18.81 21.72 -21.62
C VAL A 12 -17.36 21.20 -21.79
N GLU A 13 -16.46 22.02 -22.37
CA GLU A 13 -15.03 21.67 -22.47
C GLU A 13 -14.23 21.97 -21.19
N ALA A 14 -14.80 22.72 -20.24
CA ALA A 14 -14.12 23.09 -18.98
C ALA A 14 -14.18 22.00 -17.89
N PHE A 15 -15.02 20.98 -18.04
CA PHE A 15 -15.05 19.79 -17.15
C PHE A 15 -14.14 18.64 -17.64
N GLY A 16 -13.55 18.77 -18.83
CA GLY A 16 -12.83 17.70 -19.55
C GLY A 16 -11.37 17.43 -19.12
N ARG A 17 -10.86 18.08 -18.07
CA ARG A 17 -9.55 17.75 -17.47
C ARG A 17 -9.59 17.90 -15.95
N LEU A 18 -10.43 17.12 -15.27
CA LEU A 18 -10.20 16.77 -13.86
C LEU A 18 -8.77 16.21 -13.76
N ARG A 19 -7.83 17.05 -13.29
CA ARG A 19 -6.40 16.74 -13.24
C ARG A 19 -6.24 15.48 -12.39
N LYS A 20 -5.88 14.41 -13.09
CA LYS A 20 -5.38 13.10 -12.67
C LYS A 20 -5.26 12.91 -11.13
N LYS A 21 -6.20 12.16 -10.52
CA LYS A 21 -6.17 11.79 -9.09
C LYS A 21 -4.93 10.95 -8.75
N VAL A 22 -4.29 11.25 -7.63
CA VAL A 22 -3.21 10.47 -6.99
C VAL A 22 -3.80 9.82 -5.74
N VAL A 23 -3.58 8.53 -5.55
CA VAL A 23 -3.91 7.84 -4.30
C VAL A 23 -2.63 7.51 -3.54
N ILE A 24 -2.67 7.64 -2.23
CA ILE A 24 -1.64 7.15 -1.32
C ILE A 24 -2.30 6.21 -0.33
N THR A 25 -1.72 5.04 -0.07
CA THR A 25 -2.22 4.15 0.99
C THR A 25 -1.38 4.33 2.23
N PHE A 26 -2.04 4.50 3.36
CA PHE A 26 -1.38 4.62 4.65
C PHE A 26 -2.30 4.15 5.77
N HIS A 27 -1.72 3.47 6.76
CA HIS A 27 -2.37 3.18 8.03
C HIS A 27 -1.38 3.47 9.16
N GLU A 28 -1.84 4.07 10.26
CA GLU A 28 -0.97 4.36 11.42
C GLU A 28 -0.24 3.11 11.96
N LYS A 29 -0.84 1.93 11.84
CA LYS A 29 -0.26 0.64 12.25
C LYS A 29 0.91 0.19 11.40
N PHE A 30 1.24 0.85 10.29
CA PHE A 30 2.52 0.61 9.60
C PHE A 30 3.72 0.76 10.56
N ARG A 31 3.60 1.62 11.58
CA ARG A 31 4.59 1.76 12.65
C ARG A 31 4.91 0.47 13.41
N GLN A 32 4.02 -0.52 13.35
CA GLN A 32 4.21 -1.81 14.00
C GLN A 32 5.20 -2.70 13.23
N TYR A 33 5.50 -2.41 11.96
CA TYR A 33 6.60 -3.04 11.24
C TYR A 33 7.93 -2.38 11.66
N ASP A 34 8.31 -2.68 12.90
CA ASP A 34 9.49 -2.16 13.56
C ASP A 34 10.34 -3.34 14.02
N LEU A 35 11.59 -3.40 13.56
CA LEU A 35 12.45 -4.57 13.78
C LEU A 35 13.32 -4.47 15.05
N GLY A 36 13.03 -3.53 15.95
CA GLY A 36 13.69 -3.45 17.26
C GLY A 36 14.88 -2.48 17.30
N GLU A 37 15.19 -2.03 18.51
CA GLU A 37 16.15 -0.93 18.75
C GLU A 37 17.53 -1.29 18.17
N GLY A 38 18.20 -0.32 17.55
CA GLY A 38 19.46 -0.55 16.84
C GLY A 38 19.31 -1.18 15.45
N HIS A 39 18.14 -1.69 15.06
CA HIS A 39 17.90 -2.19 13.72
C HIS A 39 17.73 -1.03 12.71
N PRO A 40 18.34 -1.08 11.51
CA PRO A 40 18.23 -0.01 10.50
C PRO A 40 16.82 0.15 9.92
N PHE A 41 15.96 -0.85 10.09
CA PHE A 41 14.55 -0.82 9.72
C PHE A 41 13.66 -0.52 10.94
N ARG A 42 13.17 0.72 11.02
CA ARG A 42 12.35 1.26 12.11
C ARG A 42 10.98 1.67 11.59
N GLY A 43 9.92 1.38 12.35
CA GLY A 43 8.54 1.57 11.90
C GLY A 43 8.07 3.03 11.95
N ASP A 44 8.70 3.86 12.79
CA ASP A 44 8.41 5.29 12.90
C ASP A 44 8.61 6.06 11.58
N ARG A 45 9.44 5.57 10.66
CA ARG A 45 9.67 6.16 9.32
C ARG A 45 8.37 6.44 8.56
N PHE A 46 7.36 5.56 8.67
CA PHE A 46 6.11 5.71 7.94
C PHE A 46 5.27 6.85 8.49
N ILE A 47 5.24 6.99 9.82
CA ILE A 47 4.58 8.10 10.51
C ILE A 47 5.31 9.41 10.20
N ASN A 48 6.63 9.41 10.26
CA ASN A 48 7.46 10.57 9.97
C ASN A 48 7.27 11.06 8.53
N ALA A 49 7.16 10.15 7.55
CA ALA A 49 6.85 10.49 6.17
C ALA A 49 5.48 11.15 6.02
N MET A 50 4.44 10.62 6.68
CA MET A 50 3.09 11.21 6.63
C MET A 50 3.01 12.56 7.33
N ASN A 51 3.70 12.72 8.48
CA ASN A 51 3.81 14.00 9.16
C ASN A 51 4.49 15.04 8.27
N PHE A 52 5.60 14.66 7.63
CA PHE A 52 6.27 15.52 6.67
C PHE A 52 5.34 15.91 5.52
N PHE A 53 4.60 14.97 4.91
CA PHE A 53 3.65 15.29 3.84
C PHE A 53 2.53 16.22 4.30
N LYS A 54 2.08 16.08 5.55
CA LYS A 54 1.09 16.98 6.17
C LYS A 54 1.66 18.39 6.37
N GLU A 55 2.88 18.51 6.90
CA GLU A 55 3.58 19.79 7.09
C GLU A 55 3.81 20.52 5.76
N GLN A 56 4.17 19.78 4.71
CA GLN A 56 4.31 20.29 3.35
C GLN A 56 2.95 20.57 2.66
N LYS A 57 1.82 20.41 3.37
CA LYS A 57 0.44 20.60 2.87
C LYS A 57 0.10 19.73 1.65
N LEU A 58 0.83 18.65 1.42
CA LEU A 58 0.60 17.74 0.29
C LEU A 58 -0.70 16.96 0.45
N LEU A 59 -1.05 16.59 1.69
CA LEU A 59 -2.29 15.87 1.99
C LEU A 59 -3.55 16.74 1.79
N SER A 60 -3.40 18.06 1.68
CA SER A 60 -4.49 19.00 1.42
C SER A 60 -4.73 19.26 -0.08
N LEU A 61 -3.91 18.67 -0.96
CA LEU A 61 -4.12 18.79 -2.40
C LEU A 61 -5.41 18.09 -2.81
N LEU A 62 -6.34 18.80 -3.45
CA LEU A 62 -7.64 18.27 -3.91
C LEU A 62 -7.53 17.02 -4.80
N GLN A 63 -6.36 16.81 -5.43
CA GLN A 63 -6.11 15.67 -6.32
C GLN A 63 -5.54 14.46 -5.59
N LEU A 64 -5.19 14.57 -4.31
CA LEU A 64 -4.62 13.49 -3.51
C LEU A 64 -5.72 12.90 -2.61
N THR A 65 -5.79 11.58 -2.56
CA THR A 65 -6.66 10.86 -1.63
C THR A 65 -5.86 9.85 -0.85
N VAL A 66 -6.01 9.85 0.47
CA VAL A 66 -5.45 8.82 1.35
C VAL A 66 -6.47 7.68 1.42
N ILE A 67 -6.02 6.46 1.16
CA ILE A 67 -6.79 5.23 1.34
C ILE A 67 -6.20 4.51 2.56
N GLU A 68 -7.05 4.10 3.48
CA GLU A 68 -6.64 3.27 4.60
C GLU A 68 -6.77 1.79 4.19
N PRO A 69 -5.66 1.06 4.05
CA PRO A 69 -5.69 -0.35 3.69
C PRO A 69 -6.26 -1.19 4.84
N LYS A 70 -6.74 -2.39 4.49
CA LYS A 70 -7.17 -3.42 5.45
C LYS A 70 -6.15 -4.55 5.48
N PRO A 71 -6.13 -5.43 6.49
CA PRO A 71 -5.24 -6.58 6.45
C PRO A 71 -5.53 -7.42 5.19
N ALA A 72 -4.49 -7.66 4.37
CA ALA A 72 -4.61 -8.48 3.18
C ALA A 72 -5.18 -9.88 3.50
N ALA A 73 -6.03 -10.37 2.60
CA ALA A 73 -6.57 -11.71 2.71
C ALA A 73 -5.47 -12.75 2.49
N LYS A 74 -5.61 -13.92 3.10
CA LYS A 74 -4.63 -15.01 2.94
C LYS A 74 -4.51 -15.42 1.48
N GLU A 75 -5.63 -15.40 0.75
CA GLU A 75 -5.73 -15.73 -0.66
C GLU A 75 -4.87 -14.81 -1.54
N ASP A 76 -4.68 -13.54 -1.13
CA ASP A 76 -3.83 -12.62 -1.85
C ASP A 76 -2.34 -12.95 -1.67
N LEU A 77 -1.94 -13.36 -0.46
CA LEU A 77 -0.57 -13.84 -0.20
C LEU A 77 -0.28 -15.11 -1.01
N LEU A 78 -1.25 -16.02 -1.09
CA LEU A 78 -1.14 -17.31 -1.79
C LEU A 78 -1.03 -17.17 -3.32
N ARG A 79 -1.20 -15.96 -3.88
CA ARG A 79 -0.92 -15.70 -5.31
C ARG A 79 0.55 -15.86 -5.65
N VAL A 80 1.45 -15.60 -4.70
CA VAL A 80 2.91 -15.60 -4.92
C VAL A 80 3.67 -16.44 -3.92
N HIS A 81 3.19 -16.55 -2.69
CA HIS A 81 3.80 -17.34 -1.63
C HIS A 81 3.15 -18.71 -1.53
N SER A 82 3.92 -19.72 -1.13
CA SER A 82 3.34 -21.04 -0.83
C SER A 82 2.51 -21.04 0.44
N LEU A 83 1.59 -21.99 0.52
CA LEU A 83 0.78 -22.22 1.71
C LEU A 83 1.66 -22.49 2.95
N ASP A 84 2.72 -23.29 2.79
CA ASP A 84 3.62 -23.64 3.88
C ASP A 84 4.37 -22.43 4.41
N TYR A 85 4.85 -21.56 3.53
CA TYR A 85 5.52 -20.33 3.92
C TYR A 85 4.57 -19.36 4.62
N VAL A 86 3.37 -19.12 4.08
CA VAL A 86 2.37 -18.26 4.73
C VAL A 86 2.00 -18.81 6.11
N ASN A 87 1.75 -20.12 6.23
CA ASN A 87 1.46 -20.75 7.51
C ASN A 87 2.63 -20.64 8.50
N LEU A 88 3.88 -20.75 8.03
CA LEU A 88 5.07 -20.56 8.85
C LEU A 88 5.09 -19.15 9.45
N ILE A 89 4.92 -18.09 8.64
CA ILE A 89 4.95 -16.72 9.13
C ILE A 89 3.82 -16.46 10.15
N PHE A 90 2.61 -16.93 9.86
CA PHE A 90 1.48 -16.79 10.79
C PHE A 90 1.72 -17.50 12.12
N ARG A 91 2.27 -18.72 12.09
CA ARG A 91 2.66 -19.46 13.29
C ARG A 91 3.74 -18.71 14.08
N ARG A 92 4.80 -18.26 13.41
CA ARG A 92 5.90 -17.50 14.03
C ARG A 92 5.41 -16.22 14.70
N ALA A 93 4.50 -15.50 14.05
CA ALA A 93 3.84 -14.34 14.65
C ALA A 93 3.07 -14.70 15.92
N SER A 94 2.26 -15.77 15.89
CA SER A 94 1.50 -16.22 17.07
C SER A 94 2.41 -16.65 18.25
N GLU A 95 3.59 -17.18 17.94
CA GLU A 95 4.59 -17.61 18.92
C GLU A 95 5.56 -16.48 19.35
N ASN A 96 5.42 -15.27 18.80
CA ASN A 96 6.42 -14.19 18.92
C ASN A 96 7.85 -14.65 18.64
N ARG A 97 7.99 -15.52 17.64
CA ARG A 97 9.25 -16.16 17.29
C ARG A 97 9.82 -15.50 16.02
N PRO A 98 11.11 -15.11 16.01
CA PRO A 98 11.70 -14.52 14.82
C PRO A 98 11.65 -15.47 13.61
N TYR A 99 11.60 -14.87 12.42
CA TYR A 99 11.72 -15.60 11.16
C TYR A 99 13.17 -16.02 10.94
N ASP A 100 14.11 -15.07 11.08
CA ASP A 100 15.55 -15.26 11.04
C ASP A 100 16.25 -14.35 12.07
N MET A 101 17.58 -14.27 12.02
CA MET A 101 18.38 -13.47 12.97
C MET A 101 18.11 -11.96 12.87
N GLU A 102 17.67 -11.48 11.71
CA GLU A 102 17.50 -10.06 11.40
C GLU A 102 16.03 -9.61 11.45
N THR A 103 15.10 -10.56 11.27
CA THR A 103 13.67 -10.28 11.07
C THR A 103 12.85 -10.86 12.22
N PRO A 104 12.59 -10.07 13.29
CA PRO A 104 11.62 -10.44 14.29
C PRO A 104 10.22 -10.57 13.68
N VAL A 105 9.40 -11.44 14.27
CA VAL A 105 8.00 -11.58 13.90
C VAL A 105 7.16 -11.62 15.17
N SER A 106 6.12 -10.81 15.18
CA SER A 106 5.12 -10.72 16.25
C SER A 106 3.74 -10.54 15.62
N PRO A 107 2.64 -10.64 16.39
CA PRO A 107 1.30 -10.34 15.88
C PRO A 107 1.20 -8.93 15.29
N GLN A 108 1.90 -7.95 15.89
CA GLN A 108 1.88 -6.55 15.45
C GLN A 108 2.65 -6.34 14.14
N ILE A 109 3.81 -6.99 13.97
CA ILE A 109 4.58 -6.97 12.72
C ILE A 109 3.77 -7.65 11.60
N LEU A 110 3.14 -8.79 11.90
CA LEU A 110 2.28 -9.48 10.94
C LEU A 110 1.13 -8.59 10.48
N GLU A 111 0.42 -7.94 11.41
CA GLU A 111 -0.67 -7.02 11.08
C GLU A 111 -0.19 -5.89 10.15
N ALA A 112 0.95 -5.27 10.44
CA ALA A 112 1.51 -4.25 9.56
C ALA A 112 1.89 -4.80 8.18
N ALA A 113 2.50 -5.98 8.12
CA ALA A 113 2.86 -6.64 6.86
C ALA A 113 1.63 -6.85 5.97
N LEU A 114 0.51 -7.31 6.55
CA LEU A 114 -0.74 -7.51 5.83
C LEU A 114 -1.36 -6.19 5.36
N LEU A 115 -1.30 -5.13 6.17
CA LEU A 115 -1.77 -3.80 5.78
C LEU A 115 -0.92 -3.20 4.64
N ILE A 116 0.40 -3.44 4.65
CA ILE A 116 1.31 -2.99 3.59
C ILE A 116 1.00 -3.69 2.27
N VAL A 117 0.78 -5.02 2.30
CA VAL A 117 0.39 -5.79 1.11
C VAL A 117 -0.92 -5.27 0.52
N ASP A 118 -1.93 -5.02 1.34
CA ASP A 118 -3.20 -4.46 0.85
C ASP A 118 -3.05 -3.02 0.36
N GLY A 119 -2.15 -2.23 0.95
CA GLY A 119 -1.80 -0.89 0.44
C GLY A 119 -1.30 -0.94 -1.02
N ALA A 120 -0.47 -1.93 -1.35
CA ALA A 120 -0.07 -2.13 -2.74
C ALA A 120 -1.26 -2.52 -3.62
N LEU A 121 -2.12 -3.43 -3.16
CA LEU A 121 -3.33 -3.87 -3.87
C LEU A 121 -4.31 -2.71 -4.13
N GLU A 122 -4.64 -1.90 -3.13
CA GLU A 122 -5.56 -0.76 -3.25
C GLU A 122 -5.02 0.31 -4.21
N CYS A 123 -3.71 0.61 -4.13
CA CYS A 123 -3.06 1.49 -5.11
C CYS A 123 -3.19 0.95 -6.54
N GLY A 124 -2.93 -0.35 -6.72
CA GLY A 124 -3.03 -1.02 -8.01
C GLY A 124 -4.46 -1.05 -8.56
N LYS A 125 -5.45 -1.40 -7.74
CA LYS A 125 -6.87 -1.43 -8.09
C LYS A 125 -7.34 -0.04 -8.55
N ALA A 126 -7.02 1.01 -7.79
CA ALA A 126 -7.40 2.38 -8.14
C ALA A 126 -6.80 2.82 -9.48
N VAL A 127 -5.55 2.45 -9.78
CA VAL A 127 -4.92 2.76 -11.08
C VAL A 127 -5.54 1.93 -12.20
N TYR A 128 -5.73 0.63 -11.99
CA TYR A 128 -6.27 -0.29 -12.98
C TYR A 128 -7.72 0.07 -13.38
N ASN A 129 -8.55 0.45 -12.41
CA ASN A 129 -9.94 0.85 -12.65
C ASN A 129 -10.09 2.27 -13.23
N GLY A 130 -8.99 3.01 -13.41
CA GLY A 130 -9.02 4.39 -13.89
C GLY A 130 -9.47 5.43 -12.86
N GLU A 131 -9.62 5.04 -11.59
CA GLU A 131 -9.99 5.92 -10.48
C GLU A 131 -8.83 6.87 -10.09
N ALA A 132 -7.59 6.43 -10.30
CA ALA A 132 -6.38 7.20 -10.09
C ALA A 132 -5.42 7.03 -11.28
N LYS A 133 -4.52 8.00 -11.48
CA LYS A 133 -3.46 7.88 -12.50
C LYS A 133 -2.12 7.48 -11.92
N LYS A 134 -1.96 7.60 -10.61
CA LYS A 134 -0.79 7.19 -9.84
C LYS A 134 -1.25 6.68 -8.48
N GLY A 135 -0.65 5.58 -8.03
CA GLY A 135 -0.77 5.06 -6.68
C GLY A 135 0.58 5.14 -5.98
N ILE A 136 0.58 5.51 -4.71
CA ILE A 136 1.74 5.53 -3.83
C ILE A 136 1.44 4.58 -2.68
N SER A 137 1.98 3.37 -2.74
CA SER A 137 1.91 2.44 -1.61
C SER A 137 2.94 2.84 -0.58
N LEU A 138 2.57 3.69 0.38
CA LEU A 138 3.51 4.14 1.39
C LEU A 138 3.92 2.94 2.24
N GLY A 139 5.22 2.79 2.45
CA GLY A 139 5.77 1.68 3.22
C GLY A 139 5.81 0.34 2.50
N GLY A 140 5.23 0.19 1.31
CA GLY A 140 5.43 -0.96 0.44
C GLY A 140 6.85 -1.04 -0.14
N GLY A 141 7.06 -2.01 -1.03
CA GLY A 141 8.36 -2.23 -1.68
C GLY A 141 9.18 -3.37 -1.08
N PHE A 142 8.55 -4.33 -0.41
CA PHE A 142 9.18 -5.49 0.21
C PHE A 142 9.60 -6.53 -0.84
N HIS A 143 10.62 -6.20 -1.62
CA HIS A 143 11.02 -6.93 -2.83
C HIS A 143 11.87 -8.19 -2.61
N HIS A 144 12.35 -8.46 -1.39
CA HIS A 144 13.28 -9.57 -1.13
C HIS A 144 12.60 -10.91 -0.82
N ALA A 145 11.31 -10.91 -0.44
CA ALA A 145 10.58 -12.15 -0.18
C ALA A 145 10.28 -12.90 -1.49
N GLY A 146 10.52 -14.21 -1.50
CA GLY A 146 10.21 -15.11 -2.60
C GLY A 146 9.05 -16.06 -2.26
N ARG A 147 8.81 -17.05 -3.12
CA ARG A 147 7.67 -17.98 -2.97
C ARG A 147 7.67 -18.74 -1.65
N ASP A 148 8.84 -19.23 -1.25
CA ASP A 148 9.02 -20.15 -0.12
C ASP A 148 9.96 -19.59 0.96
N TYR A 149 10.31 -18.31 0.88
CA TYR A 149 11.24 -17.65 1.81
C TYR A 149 10.96 -16.14 1.93
N GLY A 150 11.27 -15.59 3.10
CA GLY A 150 11.50 -14.16 3.33
C GLY A 150 13.00 -13.86 3.34
N GLY A 151 13.35 -12.58 3.30
CA GLY A 151 14.74 -12.14 3.34
C GLY A 151 14.85 -10.62 3.28
N GLY A 152 15.99 -10.06 3.65
CA GLY A 152 16.22 -8.61 3.61
C GLY A 152 15.11 -7.82 4.31
N PHE A 153 14.71 -8.27 5.51
CA PHE A 153 13.63 -7.70 6.33
C PHE A 153 12.21 -7.90 5.78
N CYS A 154 12.02 -8.62 4.67
CA CYS A 154 10.73 -8.79 3.99
C CYS A 154 10.06 -10.12 4.33
N LEU A 155 8.85 -10.06 4.92
CA LEU A 155 8.01 -11.23 5.18
C LEU A 155 7.09 -11.59 4.02
N PHE A 156 6.56 -10.61 3.30
CA PHE A 156 5.71 -10.84 2.12
C PHE A 156 6.10 -9.86 1.01
N ASN A 157 5.96 -10.30 -0.26
CA ASN A 157 6.30 -9.49 -1.42
C ASN A 157 5.06 -8.78 -1.98
N ASP A 158 4.79 -7.59 -1.46
CA ASP A 158 3.63 -6.77 -1.85
C ASP A 158 3.62 -6.43 -3.34
N ILE A 159 4.80 -6.23 -3.93
CA ILE A 159 4.96 -5.95 -5.37
C ILE A 159 4.51 -7.15 -6.19
N ALA A 160 5.01 -8.34 -5.87
CA ALA A 160 4.67 -9.56 -6.59
C ALA A 160 3.18 -9.91 -6.41
N VAL A 161 2.63 -9.77 -5.20
CA VAL A 161 1.19 -9.95 -4.93
C VAL A 161 0.36 -9.04 -5.82
N LEU A 162 0.70 -7.75 -5.90
CA LEU A 162 0.01 -6.79 -6.76
C LEU A 162 0.11 -7.17 -8.24
N VAL A 163 1.30 -7.52 -8.73
CA VAL A 163 1.51 -7.90 -10.14
C VAL A 163 0.67 -9.11 -10.51
N GLU A 164 0.66 -10.16 -9.67
CA GLU A 164 -0.15 -11.36 -9.92
C GLU A 164 -1.64 -11.09 -9.83
N TYR A 165 -2.09 -10.24 -8.88
CA TYR A 165 -3.48 -9.81 -8.80
C TYR A 165 -3.94 -9.13 -10.11
N LEU A 166 -3.15 -8.19 -10.63
CA LEU A 166 -3.50 -7.49 -11.88
C LEU A 166 -3.37 -8.39 -13.11
N ARG A 167 -2.40 -9.31 -13.13
CA ARG A 167 -2.21 -10.29 -14.23
C ARG A 167 -3.45 -11.16 -14.38
N LEU A 168 -4.03 -11.64 -13.28
CA LEU A 168 -5.24 -12.47 -13.27
C LEU A 168 -6.52 -11.70 -13.65
N LYS A 169 -6.56 -10.39 -13.40
CA LYS A 169 -7.70 -9.52 -13.80
C LYS A 169 -7.72 -9.20 -15.29
N ARG A 170 -6.58 -9.31 -15.97
CA ARG A 170 -6.47 -9.10 -17.42
C ARG A 170 -6.84 -10.35 -18.24
N ALA A 171 -6.88 -11.52 -17.61
CA ALA A 171 -7.17 -12.80 -18.24
C ALA A 171 -8.66 -12.98 -18.56
#